data_AF-A0A358G0G3-F1
#
_entry.id   AF-A0A358G0G3-F1
#
_cell.length_a   1.000
_cell.length_b   1.000
_cell.length_c   1.000
_cell.angle_alpha   90.00
_cell.angle_beta   90.00
_cell.angle_gamma   90.00
#
_symmetry.space_group_name_H-M   'P 1'
#
loop_
_entity.id
_entity.type
_entity.pdbx_description
1 polymer ?
#
loop_
_entity_poly.entity_id
_entity_poly.type
_entity_poly.pdbx_seq_one_letter_code
_entity_poly.pdbx_strand_id
1 'polypeptide(L)'
;MTESGVEHPEIVSDGEKSEDELDSAEESITEPGKVLRIGSMVKQLLEEVRQAPLDEASRERLAEIYERSVIELSEALSPDLQEELRMIALPFNGDDIPSEAELRVAQAQLVGWLEGLFHGIQAALFAQQVAAKQQFEQMRQLPSNAANPAERNGTYL
;
A
#
# COMPACT_ATOMS: atom_id res chain seq x y z
N MET A 1 2.83 -28.07 53.66
CA MET A 1 1.81 -27.58 52.71
C MET A 1 1.31 -26.27 53.30
N THR A 2 1.65 -25.11 52.79
CA THR A 2 1.42 -24.66 51.40
C THR A 2 2.50 -23.70 50.90
N GLU A 3 2.64 -23.68 49.58
CA GLU A 3 3.73 -23.14 48.78
C GLU A 3 3.69 -21.61 48.58
N SER A 4 4.88 -21.09 48.28
CA SER A 4 5.18 -19.79 47.71
C SER A 4 4.44 -19.58 46.38
N GLY A 5 3.61 -18.54 46.29
CA GLY A 5 3.03 -18.07 45.03
C GLY A 5 3.84 -16.90 44.49
N VAL A 6 4.65 -17.17 43.46
CA VAL A 6 5.50 -16.21 42.73
C VAL A 6 4.63 -15.22 41.95
N GLU A 7 5.03 -13.95 41.98
CA GLU A 7 4.50 -12.85 41.16
C GLU A 7 4.69 -13.14 39.66
N HIS A 8 3.63 -12.96 38.86
CA HIS A 8 3.77 -12.81 37.42
C HIS A 8 3.50 -11.35 37.06
N PRO A 9 4.49 -10.59 36.56
CA PRO A 9 4.22 -9.28 35.97
C PRO A 9 3.49 -9.51 34.65
N GLU A 10 2.32 -8.90 34.53
CA GLU A 10 1.58 -8.81 33.29
C GLU A 10 2.41 -8.00 32.30
N ILE A 11 3.00 -8.69 31.32
CA ILE A 11 3.62 -8.08 30.14
C ILE A 11 2.50 -7.49 29.29
N VAL A 12 2.14 -6.24 29.58
CA VAL A 12 1.45 -5.38 28.63
C VAL A 12 2.47 -5.09 27.54
N SER A 13 2.47 -5.91 26.50
CA SER A 13 3.10 -5.56 25.23
C SER A 13 2.20 -4.54 24.54
N ASP A 14 2.19 -3.32 25.06
CA ASP A 14 1.80 -2.15 24.28
C ASP A 14 2.98 -1.86 23.36
N GLY A 15 3.05 -2.63 22.27
CA GLY A 15 3.88 -2.26 21.15
C GLY A 15 3.20 -1.05 20.53
N GLU A 16 3.73 0.15 20.80
CA GLU A 16 3.49 1.32 19.97
C GLU A 16 3.78 0.89 18.53
N LYS A 17 2.72 0.53 17.79
CA LYS A 17 2.78 0.50 16.34
C LYS A 17 3.14 1.92 15.96
N SER A 18 4.33 2.09 15.39
CA SER A 18 4.75 3.38 14.83
C SER A 18 3.63 3.91 13.92
N GLU A 19 3.38 5.21 13.93
CA GLU A 19 2.36 5.84 13.07
C GLU A 19 2.51 5.39 11.60
N ASP A 20 3.75 5.18 11.12
CA ASP A 20 4.06 4.61 9.80
C ASP A 20 3.51 3.17 9.56
N GLU A 21 3.41 2.33 10.59
CA GLU A 21 2.82 0.98 10.50
C GLU A 21 1.29 1.01 10.51
N LEU A 22 0.68 2.06 11.06
CA LEU A 22 -0.77 2.28 11.03
C LEU A 22 -1.19 2.84 9.67
N ASP A 23 -0.46 3.83 9.16
CA ASP A 23 -0.68 4.46 7.84
C ASP A 23 -0.54 3.43 6.70
N SER A 24 0.47 2.56 6.77
CA SER A 24 0.66 1.48 5.78
C SER A 24 -0.37 0.34 5.87
N ALA A 25 -1.09 0.22 6.99
CA ALA A 25 -2.19 -0.72 7.12
C ALA A 25 -3.51 -0.16 6.54
N GLU A 26 -3.61 1.16 6.41
CA GLU A 26 -4.77 1.88 5.85
C GLU A 26 -4.72 1.87 4.32
N GLU A 27 -3.57 2.15 3.70
CA GLU A 27 -3.39 2.09 2.23
C GLU A 27 -3.08 0.68 1.71
N SER A 28 -4.11 -0.11 1.38
CA SER A 28 -3.94 -1.45 0.82
C SER A 28 -4.74 -1.72 -0.47
N ILE A 29 -4.22 -2.64 -1.29
CA ILE A 29 -4.88 -3.17 -2.50
C ILE A 29 -5.37 -4.59 -2.23
N THR A 30 -6.68 -4.79 -2.29
CA THR A 30 -7.32 -6.10 -2.02
C THR A 30 -7.18 -7.05 -3.21
N GLU A 31 -7.24 -6.53 -4.44
CA GLU A 31 -7.11 -7.32 -5.66
C GLU A 31 -6.01 -6.77 -6.62
N PRO A 32 -4.72 -7.03 -6.33
CA PRO A 32 -3.62 -6.49 -7.13
C PRO A 32 -3.71 -6.86 -8.63
N GLY A 33 -4.14 -8.09 -8.91
CA GLY A 33 -4.31 -8.56 -10.29
C GLY A 33 -5.40 -7.83 -11.07
N LYS A 34 -6.50 -7.43 -10.41
CA LYS A 34 -7.59 -6.64 -11.01
C LYS A 34 -7.10 -5.24 -11.34
N VAL A 35 -6.45 -4.58 -10.38
CA VAL A 35 -5.87 -3.23 -10.55
C VAL A 35 -4.86 -3.19 -11.69
N LEU A 36 -3.92 -4.13 -11.74
CA LEU A 36 -2.92 -4.19 -12.82
C LEU A 36 -3.54 -4.37 -14.20
N ARG A 37 -4.59 -5.19 -14.31
CA ARG A 37 -5.27 -5.46 -15.58
C ARG A 37 -6.01 -4.21 -16.07
N ILE A 38 -6.76 -3.55 -15.19
CA ILE A 38 -7.49 -2.32 -15.53
C ILE A 38 -6.51 -1.19 -15.83
N GLY A 39 -5.49 -0.97 -15.00
CA GLY A 39 -4.49 0.06 -15.22
C GLY A 39 -3.76 -0.10 -16.57
N SER A 40 -3.39 -1.33 -16.93
CA SER A 40 -2.78 -1.62 -18.24
C SER A 40 -3.73 -1.34 -19.41
N MET A 41 -5.02 -1.71 -19.26
CA MET A 41 -6.04 -1.41 -20.26
C MET A 41 -6.22 0.09 -20.46
N VAL A 42 -6.36 0.86 -19.37
CA VAL A 42 -6.50 2.32 -19.44
C VAL A 42 -5.26 2.96 -20.07
N LYS A 43 -4.05 2.49 -19.73
CA LYS A 43 -2.80 2.97 -20.34
C LYS A 43 -2.73 2.69 -21.84
N GLN A 44 -3.19 1.54 -22.30
CA GLN A 44 -3.26 1.22 -23.72
C GLN A 44 -4.27 2.11 -24.45
N LEU A 45 -5.45 2.32 -23.87
CA LEU A 45 -6.47 3.21 -24.44
C LEU A 45 -5.97 4.66 -24.53
N LEU A 46 -5.28 5.15 -23.51
CA LEU A 46 -4.65 6.48 -23.53
C LEU A 46 -3.66 6.63 -24.68
N GLU A 47 -2.88 5.58 -24.96
CA GLU A 47 -1.93 5.57 -26.05
C GLU A 47 -2.62 5.57 -27.41
N GLU A 48 -3.69 4.79 -27.60
CA GLU A 48 -4.50 4.81 -28.83
C GLU A 48 -5.06 6.20 -29.13
N VAL A 49 -5.60 6.89 -28.10
CA VAL A 49 -6.15 8.25 -28.24
C VAL A 49 -5.07 9.26 -28.64
N ARG A 50 -3.80 9.01 -28.33
CA ARG A 50 -2.68 9.87 -28.75
C ARG A 50 -2.27 9.63 -30.20
N GLN A 51 -2.54 8.45 -30.74
CA GLN A 51 -2.07 8.03 -32.06
C GLN A 51 -3.06 8.34 -33.18
N ALA A 52 -4.37 8.29 -32.88
CA ALA A 52 -5.41 8.50 -33.88
C ALA A 52 -6.55 9.39 -33.36
N PRO A 53 -7.12 10.27 -34.21
CA PRO A 53 -8.26 11.08 -33.84
C PRO A 53 -9.50 10.21 -33.62
N LEU A 54 -10.32 10.57 -32.63
CA LEU A 54 -11.56 9.86 -32.30
C LEU A 54 -12.79 10.55 -32.91
N ASP A 55 -13.70 9.73 -33.45
CA ASP A 55 -15.05 10.17 -33.74
C ASP A 55 -15.90 10.25 -32.47
N GLU A 56 -17.10 10.82 -32.59
CA GLU A 56 -17.99 11.07 -31.45
C GLU A 56 -18.44 9.79 -30.74
N ALA A 57 -18.81 8.76 -31.50
CA ALA A 57 -19.21 7.46 -30.94
C ALA A 57 -18.06 6.77 -30.18
N SER A 58 -16.82 6.90 -30.67
CA SER A 58 -15.64 6.37 -29.97
C SER A 58 -15.35 7.13 -28.68
N ARG A 59 -15.56 8.45 -28.66
CA ARG A 59 -15.40 9.27 -27.44
C ARG A 59 -16.44 8.93 -26.38
N GLU A 60 -17.71 8.78 -26.77
CA GLU A 60 -18.80 8.34 -25.88
C GLU A 60 -18.46 6.99 -25.25
N ARG A 61 -18.09 6.00 -26.07
CA ARG A 61 -17.66 4.68 -25.58
C ARG A 61 -16.46 4.76 -24.65
N LEU A 62 -15.50 5.63 -24.93
CA LEU A 62 -14.30 5.75 -24.12
C LEU A 62 -14.59 6.38 -22.75
N ALA A 63 -15.53 7.32 -22.69
CA ALA A 63 -16.02 7.91 -21.45
C ALA A 63 -16.66 6.83 -20.56
N GLU A 64 -17.56 6.00 -21.12
CA GLU A 64 -18.17 4.88 -20.39
C GLU A 64 -17.14 3.87 -19.85
N ILE A 65 -16.13 3.53 -20.68
CA ILE A 65 -15.05 2.64 -20.27
C ILE A 65 -14.24 3.25 -19.12
N TYR A 66 -13.95 4.55 -19.17
CA TYR A 66 -13.25 5.25 -18.10
C TYR A 66 -14.04 5.21 -16.79
N GLU A 67 -15.31 5.61 -16.80
CA GLU A 67 -16.17 5.63 -15.61
C GLU A 67 -16.28 4.23 -14.99
N ARG A 68 -16.51 3.22 -15.81
CA ARG A 68 -16.55 1.83 -15.34
C ARG A 68 -15.21 1.36 -14.78
N SER A 69 -14.09 1.78 -15.38
CA SER A 69 -12.76 1.46 -14.87
C SER A 69 -12.52 2.07 -13.49
N VAL A 70 -12.97 3.31 -13.25
CA VAL A 70 -12.88 3.95 -11.92
C VAL A 70 -13.67 3.18 -10.87
N ILE A 71 -14.90 2.76 -11.18
CA ILE A 71 -15.74 1.96 -10.27
C ILE A 71 -15.05 0.62 -9.95
N GLU A 72 -14.62 -0.12 -10.98
CA GLU A 72 -14.00 -1.44 -10.81
C GLU A 72 -12.66 -1.37 -10.07
N LEU A 73 -11.91 -0.27 -10.22
CA LEU A 73 -10.70 0.00 -9.43
C LEU A 73 -11.05 0.29 -7.98
N SER A 74 -12.04 1.14 -7.72
CA SER A 74 -12.48 1.48 -6.36
C SER A 74 -12.82 0.22 -5.55
N GLU A 75 -13.53 -0.74 -6.14
CA GLU A 75 -13.87 -2.01 -5.49
C GLU A 75 -12.65 -2.87 -5.08
N ALA A 76 -11.49 -2.64 -5.69
CA ALA A 76 -10.26 -3.38 -5.42
C ALA A 76 -9.34 -2.70 -4.40
N LEU A 77 -9.74 -1.54 -3.87
CA LEU A 77 -8.95 -0.69 -2.99
C LEU A 77 -9.52 -0.66 -1.57
N SER A 78 -8.66 -0.39 -0.60
CA SER A 78 -9.03 -0.02 0.78
C SER A 78 -9.92 1.23 0.84
N PRO A 79 -10.72 1.42 1.90
CA PRO A 79 -11.63 2.56 2.03
C PRO A 79 -10.96 3.93 1.84
N ASP A 80 -9.74 4.12 2.34
CA ASP A 80 -9.03 5.40 2.25
C ASP A 80 -8.60 5.68 0.81
N LEU A 81 -8.01 4.70 0.13
CA LEU A 81 -7.69 4.78 -1.30
C LEU A 81 -8.93 4.92 -2.19
N GLN A 82 -10.08 4.39 -1.77
CA GLN A 82 -11.35 4.62 -2.48
C GLN A 82 -11.77 6.08 -2.40
N GLU A 83 -11.66 6.71 -1.23
CA GLU A 83 -12.00 8.11 -1.05
C GLU A 83 -11.02 9.01 -1.81
N GLU A 84 -9.72 8.72 -1.75
CA GLU A 84 -8.72 9.40 -2.57
C GLU A 84 -9.03 9.34 -4.06
N LEU A 85 -9.29 8.13 -4.57
CA LEU A 85 -9.64 7.93 -5.99
C LEU A 85 -10.89 8.74 -6.35
N ARG A 86 -11.91 8.76 -5.48
CA ARG A 86 -13.14 9.52 -5.68
C ARG A 86 -12.90 11.04 -5.71
N MET A 87 -12.00 11.54 -4.87
CA MET A 87 -11.68 12.97 -4.83
C MET A 87 -10.98 13.44 -6.12
N ILE A 88 -10.16 12.59 -6.74
CA ILE A 88 -9.39 12.96 -7.92
C ILE A 88 -10.09 12.60 -9.24
N ALA A 89 -10.86 11.51 -9.28
CA ALA A 89 -11.52 11.01 -10.49
C ALA A 89 -12.90 11.66 -10.65
N LEU A 90 -12.90 12.90 -11.13
CA LEU A 90 -14.12 13.66 -11.38
C LEU A 90 -14.92 13.05 -12.55
N PRO A 91 -16.24 12.87 -12.42
CA PRO A 91 -17.08 12.37 -13.51
C PRO A 91 -17.17 13.39 -14.66
N PHE A 92 -17.40 12.90 -15.87
CA PHE A 92 -17.69 13.78 -17.00
C PHE A 92 -19.07 14.43 -16.86
N ASN A 93 -19.27 15.56 -17.52
CA ASN A 93 -20.56 16.24 -17.50
C ASN A 93 -21.57 15.44 -18.35
N GLY A 94 -22.63 14.91 -17.72
CA GLY A 94 -23.56 13.97 -18.37
C GLY A 94 -24.42 14.55 -19.50
N ASP A 95 -24.36 15.86 -19.73
CA ASP A 95 -25.09 16.53 -20.80
C ASP A 95 -24.31 16.56 -22.13
N ASP A 96 -22.99 16.37 -22.13
CA ASP A 96 -22.12 16.52 -23.30
C ASP A 96 -21.10 15.37 -23.44
N ILE A 97 -20.83 14.95 -24.67
CA ILE A 97 -19.77 13.97 -24.94
C ILE A 97 -18.40 14.64 -24.72
N PRO A 98 -17.54 14.10 -23.83
CA PRO A 98 -16.26 14.72 -23.54
C PRO A 98 -15.37 14.78 -24.78
N SER A 99 -14.59 15.85 -24.86
CA SER A 99 -13.59 16.04 -25.90
C SER A 99 -12.46 15.02 -25.79
N GLU A 100 -11.75 14.80 -26.89
CA GLU A 100 -10.57 13.93 -26.90
C GLU A 100 -9.48 14.40 -25.93
N ALA A 101 -9.39 15.72 -25.70
CA ALA A 101 -8.45 16.29 -24.74
C ALA A 101 -8.85 15.96 -23.30
N GLU A 102 -10.14 16.08 -22.97
CA GLU A 102 -10.66 15.71 -21.64
C GLU A 102 -10.44 14.22 -21.34
N LEU A 103 -10.74 13.35 -22.31
CA LEU A 103 -10.51 11.91 -22.20
C LEU A 103 -9.02 11.60 -21.95
N ARG A 104 -8.11 12.24 -22.69
CA ARG A 104 -6.65 12.06 -22.48
C ARG A 104 -6.20 12.50 -21.10
N VAL A 105 -6.69 13.65 -20.60
CA VAL A 105 -6.33 14.16 -19.28
C VAL A 105 -6.83 13.23 -18.18
N ALA A 106 -8.11 12.83 -18.23
CA ALA A 106 -8.71 11.94 -17.25
C ALA A 106 -8.01 10.57 -17.18
N GLN A 107 -7.71 9.97 -18.33
CA GLN A 107 -6.98 8.70 -18.38
C GLN A 107 -5.52 8.85 -17.91
N ALA A 108 -4.83 9.92 -18.30
CA ALA A 108 -3.46 10.16 -17.87
C ALA A 108 -3.37 10.38 -16.35
N GLN A 109 -4.35 11.08 -15.77
CA GLN A 109 -4.48 11.25 -14.32
C GLN A 109 -4.63 9.89 -13.62
N LEU A 110 -5.54 9.04 -14.10
CA LEU A 110 -5.77 7.72 -13.50
C LEU A 110 -4.54 6.82 -13.60
N VAL A 111 -3.88 6.78 -14.76
CA VAL A 111 -2.64 6.02 -14.96
C VAL A 111 -1.53 6.53 -14.03
N GLY A 112 -1.34 7.85 -13.96
CA GLY A 112 -0.30 8.45 -13.12
C GLY A 112 -0.54 8.19 -11.63
N TRP A 113 -1.79 8.29 -11.16
CA TRP A 113 -2.14 7.98 -9.78
C TRP A 113 -1.90 6.50 -9.45
N LEU A 114 -2.30 5.59 -10.34
CA LEU A 114 -2.05 4.15 -10.16
C LEU A 114 -0.55 3.83 -10.11
N GLU A 115 0.26 4.42 -11.00
CA GLU A 115 1.72 4.27 -10.98
C GLU A 115 2.31 4.80 -9.66
N GLY A 116 1.83 5.96 -9.18
CA GLY A 116 2.21 6.53 -7.89
C GLY A 116 1.86 5.60 -6.71
N LEU A 117 0.64 5.06 -6.67
CA LEU A 117 0.19 4.11 -5.65
C LEU A 117 1.08 2.87 -5.60
N PHE A 118 1.38 2.25 -6.75
CA PHE A 118 2.26 1.09 -6.78
C PHE A 118 3.68 1.42 -6.29
N HIS A 119 4.21 2.59 -6.63
CA HIS A 119 5.51 3.04 -6.15
C HIS A 119 5.51 3.31 -4.63
N GLY A 120 4.46 3.92 -4.09
CA GLY A 120 4.29 4.17 -2.66
C GLY A 120 4.30 2.87 -1.86
N ILE A 121 3.47 1.90 -2.25
CA ILE A 121 3.40 0.58 -1.60
C ILE A 121 4.75 -0.14 -1.68
N GLN A 122 5.43 -0.11 -2.83
CA GLN A 122 6.76 -0.71 -2.96
C GLN A 122 7.81 -0.04 -2.06
N ALA A 123 7.78 1.29 -1.95
CA ALA A 123 8.68 2.03 -1.08
C ALA A 123 8.44 1.70 0.41
N ALA A 124 7.18 1.64 0.83
CA ALA A 124 6.81 1.25 2.20
C ALA A 124 7.27 -0.18 2.52
N LEU A 125 7.01 -1.15 1.64
CA LEU A 125 7.47 -2.53 1.82
C LEU A 125 9.01 -2.64 1.86
N PHE A 126 9.71 -1.86 1.04
CA PHE A 126 11.17 -1.81 1.08
C PHE A 126 11.68 -1.24 2.41
N ALA A 127 11.08 -0.15 2.89
CA ALA A 127 11.42 0.45 4.18
C ALA A 127 11.21 -0.53 5.34
N GLN A 128 10.07 -1.24 5.36
CA GLN A 128 9.78 -2.28 6.35
C GLN A 128 10.85 -3.40 6.32
N GLN A 129 11.25 -3.86 5.13
CA GLN A 129 12.30 -4.88 5.01
C GLN A 129 13.67 -4.40 5.52
N VAL A 130 14.01 -3.13 5.30
CA VAL A 130 15.26 -2.54 5.81
C VAL A 130 15.23 -2.42 7.34
N ALA A 131 14.13 -1.90 7.90
CA ALA A 131 13.95 -1.78 9.35
C ALA A 131 14.02 -3.15 10.04
N ALA A 132 13.33 -4.16 9.50
CA ALA A 132 13.36 -5.52 10.03
C ALA A 132 14.78 -6.13 10.02
N LYS A 133 15.57 -5.89 8.96
CA LYS A 133 16.97 -6.34 8.88
C LYS A 133 17.84 -5.67 9.94
N GLN A 134 17.70 -4.35 10.13
CA GLN A 134 18.46 -3.60 11.14
C GLN A 134 18.12 -4.06 12.57
N GLN A 135 16.83 -4.26 12.87
CA GLN A 135 16.40 -4.81 14.15
C GLN A 135 17.02 -6.19 14.40
N PHE A 136 17.02 -7.06 13.38
CA PHE A 136 17.61 -8.40 13.49
C PHE A 136 19.13 -8.37 13.68
N GLU A 137 19.84 -7.47 12.99
CA GLU A 137 21.28 -7.26 13.19
C GLU A 137 21.59 -6.73 14.60
N GLN A 138 20.74 -5.84 15.13
CA GLN A 138 20.88 -5.33 16.49
C GLN A 138 20.66 -6.43 17.53
N MET A 139 19.66 -7.30 17.35
CA MET A 139 19.44 -8.48 18.20
C MET A 139 20.62 -9.46 18.17
N ARG A 140 21.28 -9.63 17.01
CA ARG A 140 22.50 -10.45 16.90
C ARG A 140 23.71 -9.82 17.60
N GLN A 141 23.74 -8.50 17.73
CA GLN A 141 24.83 -7.78 18.39
C GLN A 141 24.67 -7.72 19.92
N LEU A 142 23.48 -8.00 20.47
CA LEU A 142 23.30 -8.24 21.90
C LEU A 142 23.99 -9.56 22.27
N PRO A 143 25.11 -9.53 23.02
CA PRO A 143 25.74 -10.76 23.48
C PRO A 143 24.79 -11.47 24.45
N SER A 144 24.64 -12.78 24.32
CA SER A 144 24.12 -13.61 25.40
C SER A 144 25.04 -13.46 26.62
N ASN A 145 24.74 -12.49 27.49
CA ASN A 145 25.44 -12.29 28.76
C ASN A 145 25.00 -13.35 29.79
N ALA A 146 25.09 -14.62 29.39
CA ALA A 146 24.79 -15.79 30.20
C ALA A 146 25.81 -16.90 29.89
N ALA A 147 27.10 -16.59 29.99
CA ALA A 147 28.15 -17.59 30.08
C ALA A 147 29.30 -17.11 30.98
N ASN A 148 29.13 -17.35 32.29
CA ASN A 148 30.10 -17.54 33.38
C ASN A 148 31.05 -16.39 33.78
N PRO A 149 31.14 -16.14 35.11
CA PRO A 149 32.27 -16.71 35.84
C PRO A 149 31.86 -17.24 37.22
N ALA A 150 31.55 -18.53 37.32
CA ALA A 150 31.58 -19.25 38.60
C ALA A 150 32.97 -19.87 38.83
N GLU A 151 34.03 -19.05 38.74
CA GLU A 151 35.29 -19.33 39.43
C GLU A 151 35.19 -18.74 40.85
N ARG A 152 34.60 -19.52 41.76
CA ARG A 152 34.86 -19.34 43.20
C ARG A 152 35.74 -20.50 43.64
N ASN A 153 37.04 -20.27 43.56
CA ASN A 153 38.10 -21.10 44.14
C ASN A 153 37.76 -21.45 45.60
N GLY A 154 37.37 -22.69 45.84
CA GLY A 154 37.22 -23.26 47.18
C GLY A 154 38.58 -23.66 47.72
N THR A 155 39.25 -22.74 48.41
CA THR A 155 40.35 -23.08 49.33
C THR A 155 39.72 -23.33 50.70
N TYR A 156 39.55 -24.60 51.08
CA TYR A 156 39.33 -24.99 52.47
C TYR A 156 40.51 -25.82 52.98
N LEU A 157 40.81 -25.51 54.24
CA LEU A 157 41.91 -25.94 55.12
C LEU A 157 42.14 -27.45 55.16
#